data_AF-A0A7J4BA71-F1
#
_entry.id   AF-A0A7J4BA71-F1
#
_cell.length_a   1.000
_cell.length_b   1.000
_cell.length_c   1.000
_cell.angle_alpha   90.00
_cell.angle_beta   90.00
_cell.angle_gamma   90.00
#
_symmetry.space_group_name_H-M   'P 1'
#
loop_
_entity.id
_entity.type
_entity.pdbx_description
1 polymer ?
#
loop_
_entity_poly.entity_id
_entity_poly.type
_entity_poly.pdbx_seq_one_letter_code
_entity_poly.pdbx_strand_id
1 'polypeptide(L)' 'QVIGPTPGVVGSIEAVEAIKLITGVGELLTNKLLIIDLKRHEFAVLKLSVSEECRC' A
#
# COMPACT_ATOMS: atom_id res chain seq x y z
N GLN A 1 13.20 1.80 14.36
CA GLN A 1 14.30 1.33 13.50
C GLN A 1 13.69 0.72 12.26
N VAL A 2 14.19 1.05 11.07
CA VAL A 2 13.76 0.43 9.82
C VAL A 2 14.58 -0.84 9.62
N ILE A 3 13.94 -1.96 9.29
CA ILE A 3 14.66 -3.20 8.95
C ILE A 3 15.16 -3.03 7.52
N GLY A 4 16.42 -3.35 7.24
CA GLY A 4 17.04 -3.10 5.92
C GLY A 4 16.19 -3.48 4.70
N PRO A 5 15.45 -4.61 4.69
CA PRO A 5 14.60 -5.01 3.57
C PRO A 5 13.26 -4.26 3.43
N THR A 6 12.85 -3.45 4.41
CA THR A 6 11.55 -2.74 4.41
C THR A 6 11.26 -1.99 3.10
N PRO A 7 12.14 -1.12 2.58
CA PRO A 7 11.86 -0.43 1.31
C PRO A 7 11.74 -1.37 0.11
N GLY A 8 12.45 -2.52 0.11
CA GLY A 8 12.34 -3.50 -0.97
C GLY A 8 10.99 -4.22 -0.98
N VAL A 9 10.45 -4.53 0.20
CA VAL A 9 9.09 -5.11 0.33
C VAL A 9 8.04 -4.12 -0.15
N VAL A 10 8.12 -2.86 0.31
CA VAL A 10 7.17 -1.80 -0.10
C VAL A 10 7.24 -1.56 -1.60
N GLY A 11 8.44 -1.38 -2.17
CA GLY A 11 8.61 -1.14 -3.61
C GLY A 11 8.15 -2.31 -4.48
N SER A 12 8.28 -3.56 -4.00
CA SER A 12 7.76 -4.73 -4.72
C SER A 12 6.23 -4.73 -4.76
N ILE A 13 5.57 -4.33 -3.67
CA ILE A 13 4.11 -4.18 -3.62
C ILE A 13 3.65 -3.06 -4.56
N GLU A 14 4.34 -1.92 -4.56
CA GLU A 14 4.07 -0.80 -5.48
C GLU A 14 4.23 -1.21 -6.95
N ALA A 15 5.27 -1.97 -7.28
CA ALA A 15 5.48 -2.49 -8.63
C ALA A 15 4.33 -3.42 -9.06
N VAL A 16 3.84 -4.28 -8.15
CA VAL A 16 2.68 -5.13 -8.40
C VAL A 16 1.40 -4.29 -8.58
N GLU A 17 1.18 -3.24 -7.78
CA GLU A 17 0.05 -2.32 -7.99
C GLU A 17 0.09 -1.65 -9.37
N ALA A 18 1.28 -1.22 -9.82
CA ALA A 18 1.45 -0.65 -11.15
C ALA A 18 1.13 -1.68 -12.26
N ILE A 19 1.58 -2.93 -12.11
CA ILE A 19 1.25 -4.01 -13.05
C ILE A 19 -0.26 -4.27 -13.08
N LYS A 20 -0.90 -4.37 -11.90
CA LYS A 20 -2.36 -4.55 -11.81
C LYS A 20 -3.13 -3.42 -12.48
N LEU A 21 -2.69 -2.18 -12.28
CA LEU A 21 -3.30 -1.01 -12.90
C LEU A 21 -3.20 -1.05 -14.43
N ILE A 22 -2.02 -1.39 -14.96
CA ILE A 22 -1.78 -1.43 -16.41
C ILE A 22 -2.52 -2.59 -17.09
N THR A 23 -2.56 -3.75 -16.44
CA THR A 23 -3.10 -4.98 -17.04
C THR A 23 -4.59 -5.19 -16.76
N GLY A 24 -5.16 -4.46 -15.79
CA GLY A 24 -6.53 -4.66 -15.32
C GLY A 24 -6.74 -5.96 -14.53
N VAL A 25 -5.65 -6.61 -14.05
CA VAL A 25 -5.76 -7.86 -13.28
C VAL A 25 -5.96 -7.60 -11.80
N GLY A 26 -6.88 -8.35 -11.17
CA GLY A 26 -7.14 -8.30 -9.73
C GLY A 26 -7.75 -6.98 -9.25
N GLU A 27 -7.68 -6.75 -7.94
CA GLU A 27 -8.18 -5.52 -7.32
C GLU A 27 -7.03 -4.62 -6.87
N LEU A 28 -7.18 -3.31 -7.08
CA LEU A 28 -6.22 -2.32 -6.63
C LEU A 28 -6.36 -2.02 -5.12
N LEU A 29 -5.28 -1.51 -4.55
CA LEU A 29 -5.26 -0.90 -3.22
C LEU A 29 -5.76 0.56 -3.22
N THR A 30 -6.51 0.97 -4.24
CA THR A 30 -7.13 2.31 -4.31
C THR A 30 -8.05 2.57 -3.12
N ASN A 31 -8.01 3.79 -2.60
CA ASN A 31 -8.73 4.21 -1.38
C ASN A 31 -8.47 3.34 -0.14
N LYS A 32 -7.31 2.66 -0.10
CA LYS A 32 -6.88 1.86 1.03
C LYS A 32 -5.47 2.29 1.44
N LEU A 33 -5.23 2.34 2.75
CA LEU A 33 -3.89 2.47 3.33
C LEU A 33 -3.43 1.09 3.78
N LEU A 34 -2.40 0.56 3.13
CA LEU A 34 -1.71 -0.64 3.57
C LEU A 34 -0.64 -0.28 4.58
N ILE A 35 -0.76 -0.79 5.80
CA ILE A 35 0.22 -0.66 6.88
C ILE A 35 0.99 -1.98 6.96
N ILE A 36 2.33 -1.86 6.98
CA ILE A 36 3.25 -3.00 7.05
C ILE A 36 4.16 -2.82 8.25
N ASP A 37 4.06 -3.72 9.22
CA ASP A 37 5.03 -3.85 10.32
C ASP A 37 5.81 -5.16 10.15
N LEU A 38 7.00 -5.06 9.56
CA LEU A 38 7.88 -6.22 9.35
C LEU A 38 8.55 -6.72 10.63
N LYS A 39 8.60 -5.91 11.70
CA LYS A 39 9.18 -6.35 12.97
C LYS A 39 8.23 -7.31 13.68
N ARG A 40 6.93 -7.03 13.57
CA ARG A 40 5.86 -7.83 14.18
C ARG A 40 5.21 -8.82 13.20
N HIS A 41 5.57 -8.75 11.92
CA HIS A 41 4.94 -9.47 10.82
C HIS A 41 3.43 -9.20 10.71
N GLU A 42 3.03 -7.96 10.95
CA GLU A 42 1.63 -7.53 10.92
C GLU A 42 1.35 -6.74 9.64
N PHE A 43 0.20 -7.04 9.02
CA PHE A 43 -0.32 -6.32 7.86
C PHE A 43 -1.75 -5.86 8.18
N ALA A 44 -2.03 -4.59 7.94
CA ALA A 44 -3.36 -4.04 8.14
C ALA A 44 -3.76 -3.18 6.94
N VAL A 45 -5.03 -3.23 6.58
CA VAL A 45 -5.60 -2.43 5.51
C VAL A 45 -6.69 -1.54 6.11
N LEU A 46 -6.48 -0.24 6.05
CA LEU A 46 -7.48 0.75 6.45
C LEU A 46 -8.16 1.30 5.20
N LYS A 47 -9.49 1.39 5.20
CA LYS A 47 -10.22 2.09 4.14
C LYS A 47 -10.09 3.59 4.38
N LEU A 48 -9.70 4.33 3.35
CA LEU A 48 -9.63 5.78 3.39
C LEU A 48 -10.88 6.36 2.73
N SER A 49 -11.42 7.40 3.37
CA SER A 49 -12.44 8.28 2.79
C SER A 49 -11.82 9.65 2.55
N VAL A 50 -12.21 10.30 1.46
CA VAL A 50 -11.83 11.69 1.20
C VAL A 50 -12.53 12.58 2.23
N SER A 51 -11.77 13.46 2.89
CA SER A 51 -12.32 14.50 3.76
C SER A 51 -12.81 15.67 2.93
N GLU A 52 -13.95 16.26 3.31
CA GLU A 52 -14.54 17.43 2.65
C GLU A 52 -13.63 18.67 2.76
N GLU A 53 -12.76 18.72 3.77
CA GLU A 53 -11.74 19.77 3.92
C GLU A 53 -10.40 19.43 3.25
N CYS A 54 -10.29 18.34 2.48
CA CYS A 54 -9.07 18.07 1.73
C CYS A 54 -8.84 19.19 0.71
N ARG A 55 -7.70 19.87 0.84
CA ARG A 55 -7.23 20.91 -0.09
C ARG A 55 -6.45 20.37 -1.29
N CYS A 56 -6.44 19.05 -1.41
CA CYS A 56 -6.05 18.35 -2.61
C CYS A 56 -7.10 18.65 -3.72
#